data_AF-A0A975VMV0-F1
#
_entry.id   AF-A0A975VMV0-F1
#
_cell.length_a   1.000
_cell.length_b   1.000
_cell.length_c   1.000
_cell.angle_alpha   90.00
_cell.angle_beta   90.00
_cell.angle_gamma   90.00
#
_symmetry.space_group_name_H-M   'P 1'
#
loop_
_entity.id
_entity.type
_entity.pdbx_description
1 polymer ?
#
loop_
_entity_poly.entity_id
_entity_poly.type
_entity_poly.pdbx_seq_one_letter_code
_entity_poly.pdbx_strand_id
1 'polypeptide(L)'
;MAALGVTAVAGALSLLCLSGCANLGYYWQSATGHLKMMNAAKPVEEWLADTQAPERLKTRLALSQRIRTFAVTELKLPDNPSYRRYADLKRNAVVWNVVAAPAYSVTLKTWCFPVTGCVSYRGYFDEAQARADAAQLAREGYESNVYPVPAYSTLGWMNWAGGDPLLNTFIGYPEGELARLIFHELAHQVVYAKNDTMFNESFATAVERLGGERWLAMQAPEAARQEYAEFNGRRNQFRALALATRKRLEKIYADTGGPERDRLKQEALRDFRAGYAKLRDSWGGDPARFRGYDLYVERANNASFGAQAAYDELVPGLEALFEREGRDWQRFYDAAKRLADLPKEERHKLLKEIGSA
;
A
#
# COMPACT_ATOMS: atom_id res chain seq x y z
N MET A 1 -26.42 24.84 -40.59
CA MET A 1 -25.64 24.96 -39.35
C MET A 1 -26.35 24.47 -38.08
N ALA A 2 -27.68 24.32 -38.05
CA ALA A 2 -28.39 23.83 -36.84
C ALA A 2 -28.22 22.32 -36.55
N ALA A 3 -27.98 21.48 -37.55
CA ALA A 3 -27.86 20.02 -37.37
C ALA A 3 -26.53 19.56 -36.75
N LEU A 4 -25.47 20.38 -36.79
CA LEU A 4 -24.16 20.08 -36.19
C LEU A 4 -24.11 20.37 -34.67
N GLY A 5 -24.97 21.26 -34.18
CA GLY A 5 -25.06 21.59 -32.75
C GLY A 5 -25.78 20.52 -31.91
N VAL A 6 -26.81 19.88 -32.47
CA VAL A 6 -27.60 18.86 -31.77
C VAL A 6 -26.81 17.55 -31.60
N THR A 7 -26.01 17.15 -32.59
CA THR A 7 -25.14 15.96 -32.50
C THR A 7 -23.96 16.16 -31.55
N ALA A 8 -23.39 17.36 -31.48
CA ALA A 8 -22.34 17.69 -30.52
C ALA A 8 -22.85 17.72 -29.07
N VAL A 9 -24.06 18.25 -28.84
CA VAL A 9 -24.69 18.27 -27.51
C VAL A 9 -25.13 16.86 -27.07
N ALA A 10 -25.69 16.06 -27.97
CA ALA A 10 -26.04 14.66 -27.69
C ALA A 10 -24.80 13.81 -27.40
N GLY A 11 -23.69 14.03 -28.12
CA GLY A 11 -22.40 13.39 -27.86
C GLY A 11 -21.81 13.77 -26.50
N ALA A 12 -21.86 15.06 -26.14
CA ALA A 12 -21.39 15.56 -24.84
C ALA A 12 -22.24 15.04 -23.67
N LEU A 13 -23.58 14.99 -23.80
CA LEU A 13 -24.46 14.38 -22.80
C LEU A 13 -24.25 12.87 -22.67
N SER A 14 -23.97 12.18 -23.77
CA SER A 14 -23.66 10.74 -23.75
C SER A 14 -22.33 10.48 -23.01
N LEU A 15 -21.31 11.30 -23.24
CA LEU A 15 -20.01 11.24 -22.53
C LEU A 15 -20.12 11.59 -21.03
N LEU A 16 -21.00 12.53 -20.67
CA LEU A 16 -21.30 12.89 -19.27
C LEU A 16 -22.11 11.80 -18.55
N CYS A 17 -23.09 11.18 -19.22
CA CYS A 17 -23.84 10.05 -18.66
C CYS A 17 -22.95 8.79 -18.51
N LEU A 18 -22.05 8.51 -19.46
CA LEU A 18 -21.14 7.38 -19.38
C LEU A 18 -20.10 7.53 -18.27
N SER A 19 -19.56 8.74 -18.06
CA SER A 19 -18.65 9.03 -16.95
C SER A 19 -19.37 9.02 -15.58
N GLY A 20 -20.63 9.45 -15.52
CA GLY A 20 -21.48 9.31 -14.33
C GLY A 20 -21.79 7.84 -13.98
N CYS A 21 -22.14 7.02 -14.96
CA CYS A 21 -22.41 5.59 -14.78
C CYS A 21 -21.16 4.80 -14.39
N ALA A 22 -20.00 5.11 -14.96
CA ALA A 22 -18.73 4.48 -14.61
C ALA A 22 -18.32 4.78 -13.15
N ASN A 23 -18.56 6.00 -12.68
CA ASN A 23 -18.33 6.36 -11.28
C ASN A 23 -19.35 5.70 -10.34
N LEU A 24 -20.64 5.65 -10.72
CA LEU A 24 -21.66 4.95 -9.94
C LEU A 24 -21.35 3.46 -9.77
N GLY A 25 -20.96 2.78 -10.86
CA GLY A 25 -20.54 1.37 -10.82
C GLY A 25 -19.34 1.14 -9.89
N TYR A 26 -18.37 2.05 -9.88
CA TYR A 26 -17.23 1.97 -8.98
C TYR A 26 -17.59 2.15 -7.50
N TYR A 27 -18.50 3.08 -7.18
CA TYR A 27 -18.95 3.25 -5.79
C TYR A 27 -19.80 2.05 -5.34
N TRP A 28 -20.64 1.51 -6.24
CA TRP A 28 -21.44 0.33 -5.97
C TRP A 28 -20.58 -0.92 -5.69
N GLN A 29 -19.56 -1.20 -6.50
CA GLN A 29 -18.65 -2.32 -6.24
C GLN A 29 -17.87 -2.13 -4.92
N SER A 30 -17.46 -0.90 -4.61
CA SER A 30 -16.78 -0.59 -3.33
C SER A 30 -17.67 -0.87 -2.13
N ALA A 31 -18.92 -0.38 -2.16
CA ALA A 31 -19.88 -0.56 -1.07
C ALA A 31 -20.26 -2.04 -0.90
N THR A 32 -20.59 -2.73 -2.00
CA THR A 32 -20.97 -4.16 -1.94
C THR A 32 -19.81 -5.06 -1.51
N GLY A 33 -18.59 -4.78 -1.98
CA GLY A 33 -17.38 -5.49 -1.57
C GLY A 33 -17.08 -5.31 -0.08
N HIS A 34 -17.16 -4.07 0.41
CA HIS A 34 -17.00 -3.78 1.84
C HIS A 34 -18.06 -4.50 2.70
N LEU A 35 -19.34 -4.43 2.32
CA LEU A 35 -20.42 -5.11 3.05
C LEU A 35 -20.24 -6.62 3.08
N LYS A 36 -19.84 -7.25 1.96
CA LYS A 36 -19.54 -8.69 1.91
C LYS A 36 -18.41 -9.07 2.86
N MET A 37 -17.34 -8.28 2.90
CA MET A 37 -16.22 -8.49 3.82
C MET A 37 -16.67 -8.39 5.28
N MET A 38 -17.43 -7.35 5.63
CA MET A 38 -17.92 -7.15 7.00
C MET A 38 -18.90 -8.24 7.43
N ASN A 39 -19.78 -8.69 6.52
CA ASN A 39 -20.71 -9.80 6.79
C ASN A 39 -20.00 -11.15 6.98
N ALA A 40 -18.82 -11.34 6.39
CA ALA A 40 -17.99 -12.53 6.60
C ALA A 40 -17.17 -12.46 7.90
N ALA A 41 -17.08 -11.29 8.55
CA ALA A 41 -16.26 -11.09 9.74
C ALA A 41 -16.97 -11.55 11.01
N LYS A 42 -16.29 -12.39 11.79
CA LYS A 42 -16.75 -12.90 13.11
C LYS A 42 -15.73 -12.53 14.20
N PRO A 43 -16.13 -12.25 15.46
CA PRO A 43 -15.19 -11.96 16.54
C PRO A 43 -14.11 -13.03 16.70
N VAL A 44 -12.89 -12.61 17.02
CA VAL A 44 -11.75 -13.53 17.16
C VAL A 44 -11.98 -14.52 18.29
N GLU A 45 -12.58 -14.08 19.39
CA GLU A 45 -12.89 -14.90 20.56
C GLU A 45 -13.80 -16.08 20.19
N GLU A 46 -14.76 -15.86 19.29
CA GLU A 46 -15.64 -16.93 18.82
C GLU A 46 -14.92 -17.93 17.89
N TRP A 47 -13.87 -17.51 17.19
CA TRP A 47 -13.00 -18.43 16.43
C TRP A 47 -12.09 -19.25 17.34
N LEU A 48 -11.62 -18.65 18.43
CA LEU A 48 -10.79 -19.33 19.42
C LEU A 48 -11.58 -20.39 20.20
N ALA A 49 -12.87 -20.12 20.48
CA ALA A 49 -13.76 -21.04 21.17
C ALA A 49 -14.33 -22.16 20.26
N ASP A 50 -14.26 -22.01 18.94
CA ASP A 50 -14.82 -22.98 17.99
C ASP A 50 -13.99 -24.27 17.93
N THR A 51 -14.58 -25.41 18.31
CA THR A 51 -13.92 -26.72 18.32
C THR A 51 -13.62 -27.26 16.93
N GLN A 52 -14.27 -26.73 15.89
CA GLN A 52 -14.07 -27.13 14.48
C GLN A 52 -13.09 -26.21 13.75
N ALA A 53 -12.74 -25.06 14.31
CA ALA A 53 -11.80 -24.15 13.67
C ALA A 53 -10.38 -24.74 13.62
N PRO A 54 -9.65 -24.62 12.48
CA PRO A 54 -8.30 -25.17 12.36
C PRO A 54 -7.33 -24.62 13.40
N GLU A 55 -6.58 -25.48 14.09
CA GLU A 55 -5.65 -25.07 15.16
C GLU A 55 -4.57 -24.08 14.69
N ARG A 56 -4.11 -24.21 13.44
CA ARG A 56 -3.20 -23.25 12.84
C ARG A 56 -3.83 -21.85 12.79
N LEU A 57 -5.11 -21.73 12.40
CA LEU A 57 -5.81 -20.45 12.36
C LEU A 57 -5.93 -19.86 13.76
N LYS A 58 -6.33 -20.66 14.77
CA LYS A 58 -6.42 -20.20 16.16
C LYS A 58 -5.11 -19.66 16.69
N THR A 59 -4.00 -20.35 16.40
CA THR A 59 -2.65 -19.89 16.78
C THR A 59 -2.32 -18.54 16.14
N ARG A 60 -2.63 -18.36 14.86
CA ARG A 60 -2.41 -17.09 14.16
C ARG A 60 -3.29 -15.96 14.69
N LEU A 61 -4.56 -16.25 14.99
CA LEU A 61 -5.48 -15.28 15.58
C LEU A 61 -5.03 -14.88 16.99
N ALA A 62 -4.65 -15.82 17.84
CA ALA A 62 -4.11 -15.53 19.17
C ALA A 62 -2.83 -14.67 19.10
N LEU A 63 -1.92 -14.96 18.16
CA LEU A 63 -0.75 -14.13 17.90
C LEU A 63 -1.15 -12.71 17.48
N SER A 64 -2.10 -12.56 16.56
CA SER A 64 -2.56 -11.24 16.11
C SER A 64 -3.12 -10.40 17.27
N GLN A 65 -3.80 -11.01 18.24
CA GLN A 65 -4.30 -10.30 19.42
C GLN A 65 -3.15 -9.86 20.34
N ARG A 66 -2.08 -10.66 20.51
CA ARG A 66 -0.89 -10.22 21.26
C ARG A 66 -0.19 -9.04 20.59
N ILE A 67 -0.01 -9.11 19.26
CA ILE A 67 0.54 -8.01 18.45
C ILE A 67 -0.30 -6.76 18.63
N ARG A 68 -1.63 -6.88 18.53
CA ARG A 68 -2.55 -5.74 18.72
C ARG A 68 -2.45 -5.15 20.13
N THR A 69 -2.40 -5.98 21.17
CA THR A 69 -2.20 -5.51 22.55
C THR A 69 -0.89 -4.73 22.66
N PHE A 70 0.21 -5.25 22.11
CA PHE A 70 1.50 -4.56 22.09
C PHE A 70 1.44 -3.23 21.32
N ALA A 71 0.75 -3.18 20.18
CA ALA A 71 0.52 -1.95 19.43
C ALA A 71 -0.06 -0.85 20.32
N VAL A 72 -1.07 -1.20 21.12
CA VAL A 72 -1.73 -0.27 22.05
C VAL A 72 -0.82 0.09 23.23
N THR A 73 -0.24 -0.91 23.92
CA THR A 73 0.43 -0.67 25.20
C THR A 73 1.83 -0.08 25.02
N GLU A 74 2.60 -0.60 24.06
CA GLU A 74 4.02 -0.25 23.84
C GLU A 74 4.21 0.83 22.78
N LEU A 75 3.38 0.81 21.73
CA LEU A 75 3.50 1.76 20.60
C LEU A 75 2.53 2.93 20.71
N LYS A 76 1.58 2.90 21.66
CA LYS A 76 0.53 3.92 21.82
C LYS A 76 -0.36 4.08 20.57
N LEU A 77 -0.48 3.02 19.77
CA LEU A 77 -1.43 2.97 18.67
C LEU A 77 -2.88 2.88 19.21
N PRO A 78 -3.90 3.24 18.42
CA PRO A 78 -5.26 3.38 18.92
C PRO A 78 -5.86 2.05 19.40
N ASP A 79 -6.51 2.05 20.57
CA ASP A 79 -7.32 0.93 21.04
C ASP A 79 -8.75 1.05 20.50
N ASN A 80 -8.96 0.56 19.28
CA ASN A 80 -10.24 0.63 18.58
C ASN A 80 -10.74 -0.75 18.10
N PRO A 81 -11.93 -0.86 17.47
CA PRO A 81 -12.43 -2.16 17.04
C PRO A 81 -11.62 -2.89 15.95
N SER A 82 -10.72 -2.22 15.22
CA SER A 82 -9.91 -2.86 14.16
C SER A 82 -9.10 -4.05 14.70
N TYR A 83 -9.03 -5.09 13.87
CA TYR A 83 -8.34 -6.36 14.10
C TYR A 83 -8.82 -7.19 15.28
N ARG A 84 -10.05 -6.95 15.77
CA ARG A 84 -10.74 -7.81 16.76
C ARG A 84 -11.68 -8.85 16.14
N ARG A 85 -11.82 -8.83 14.81
CA ARG A 85 -12.65 -9.76 14.04
C ARG A 85 -11.82 -10.42 12.94
N TYR A 86 -12.22 -11.61 12.50
CA TYR A 86 -11.60 -12.31 11.37
C TYR A 86 -12.63 -12.64 10.30
N ALA A 87 -12.29 -12.38 9.03
CA ALA A 87 -13.06 -12.74 7.85
C ALA A 87 -12.24 -13.63 6.92
N ASP A 88 -12.81 -14.79 6.56
CA ASP A 88 -12.26 -15.64 5.51
C ASP A 88 -12.94 -15.34 4.18
N LEU A 89 -12.24 -14.59 3.32
CA LEU A 89 -12.75 -14.13 2.03
C LEU A 89 -12.67 -15.20 0.94
N LYS A 90 -12.04 -16.36 1.21
CA LYS A 90 -11.82 -17.44 0.23
C LYS A 90 -11.11 -16.98 -1.06
N ARG A 91 -10.23 -15.99 -0.94
CA ARG A 91 -9.45 -15.38 -2.03
C ARG A 91 -8.13 -14.83 -1.52
N ASN A 92 -7.19 -14.55 -2.43
CA ASN A 92 -5.81 -14.18 -2.07
C ASN A 92 -5.56 -12.67 -1.94
N ALA A 93 -6.55 -11.83 -2.22
CA ALA A 93 -6.48 -10.38 -2.07
C ALA A 93 -7.82 -9.84 -1.58
N VAL A 94 -7.79 -8.76 -0.77
CA VAL A 94 -9.02 -8.09 -0.36
C VAL A 94 -9.47 -7.08 -1.41
N VAL A 95 -8.50 -6.36 -1.98
CA VAL A 95 -8.71 -5.45 -3.11
C VAL A 95 -7.57 -5.60 -4.11
N TRP A 96 -7.83 -5.19 -5.34
CA TRP A 96 -6.86 -5.04 -6.41
C TRP A 96 -6.70 -3.56 -6.70
N ASN A 97 -5.49 -3.04 -6.50
CA ASN A 97 -5.18 -1.66 -6.80
C ASN A 97 -4.79 -1.52 -8.26
N VAL A 98 -5.39 -0.53 -8.91
CA VAL A 98 -5.00 -0.02 -10.21
C VAL A 98 -4.15 1.23 -10.00
N VAL A 99 -2.99 1.25 -10.65
CA VAL A 99 -2.11 2.42 -10.74
C VAL A 99 -1.83 2.72 -12.20
N ALA A 100 -1.63 3.99 -12.54
CA ALA A 100 -1.32 4.41 -13.89
C ALA A 100 -0.35 5.59 -13.90
N ALA A 101 0.50 5.67 -14.92
CA ALA A 101 1.41 6.78 -15.14
C ALA A 101 1.58 7.05 -16.65
N PRO A 102 1.85 8.29 -17.08
CA PRO A 102 2.19 8.56 -18.46
C PRO A 102 3.41 7.76 -18.94
N ALA A 103 3.50 7.50 -20.25
CA ALA A 103 4.58 6.72 -20.85
C ALA A 103 6.00 7.24 -20.56
N TYR A 104 6.15 8.51 -20.20
CA TYR A 104 7.44 9.14 -19.85
C TYR A 104 7.37 9.91 -18.53
N SER A 105 6.67 9.37 -17.55
CA SER A 105 6.67 9.90 -16.19
C SER A 105 6.46 8.77 -15.21
N VAL A 106 7.14 8.81 -14.07
CA VAL A 106 6.89 7.92 -12.92
C VAL A 106 5.94 8.58 -11.90
N THR A 107 5.35 9.71 -12.26
CA THR A 107 4.29 10.36 -11.48
C THR A 107 2.97 9.68 -11.78
N LEU A 108 2.33 9.19 -10.72
CA LEU A 108 1.07 8.48 -10.84
C LEU A 108 -0.10 9.41 -11.17
N LYS A 109 -1.02 8.92 -11.99
CA LYS A 109 -2.37 9.44 -12.11
C LYS A 109 -3.04 9.41 -10.73
N THR A 110 -3.77 10.47 -10.42
CA THR A 110 -4.54 10.57 -9.19
C THR A 110 -6.03 10.37 -9.44
N TRP A 111 -6.69 9.80 -8.44
CA TRP A 111 -8.14 9.69 -8.35
C TRP A 111 -8.59 10.43 -7.10
N CYS A 112 -9.57 11.32 -7.26
CA CYS A 112 -10.04 12.17 -6.17
C CYS A 112 -11.39 11.68 -5.64
N PHE A 113 -11.45 11.51 -4.32
CA PHE A 113 -12.64 11.08 -3.60
C PHE A 113 -13.04 12.15 -2.57
N PRO A 114 -14.35 12.29 -2.26
CA PRO A 114 -14.82 13.35 -1.35
C PRO A 114 -14.14 13.32 0.03
N VAL A 115 -13.98 12.12 0.60
CA VAL A 115 -13.47 11.91 1.96
C VAL A 115 -11.95 11.92 2.01
N THR A 116 -11.30 10.97 1.31
CA THR A 116 -9.84 10.76 1.36
C THR A 116 -9.03 11.78 0.52
N GLY A 117 -9.70 12.58 -0.31
CA GLY A 117 -9.02 13.47 -1.25
C GLY A 117 -8.45 12.70 -2.45
N CYS A 118 -7.39 13.24 -3.04
CA CYS A 118 -6.74 12.64 -4.20
C CYS A 118 -5.67 11.62 -3.77
N VAL A 119 -5.80 10.40 -4.27
CA VAL A 119 -4.88 9.28 -4.02
C VAL A 119 -4.29 8.77 -5.33
N SER A 120 -3.11 8.16 -5.25
CA SER A 120 -2.35 7.71 -6.42
C SER A 120 -2.68 6.29 -6.89
N TYR A 121 -3.75 5.68 -6.37
CA TYR A 121 -4.24 4.36 -6.77
C TYR A 121 -5.76 4.31 -6.69
N ARG A 122 -6.37 3.33 -7.36
CA ARG A 122 -7.81 3.04 -7.28
C ARG A 122 -8.04 1.57 -6.93
N GLY A 123 -8.71 1.31 -5.80
CA GLY A 123 -8.92 -0.04 -5.29
C GLY A 123 -10.25 -0.66 -5.74
N TYR A 124 -10.21 -1.94 -6.13
CA TYR A 124 -11.38 -2.69 -6.57
C TYR A 124 -11.52 -3.97 -5.74
N PHE A 125 -12.74 -4.29 -5.29
CA PHE A 125 -13.03 -5.58 -4.65
C PHE A 125 -13.18 -6.72 -5.68
N ASP A 126 -13.30 -6.40 -6.97
CA ASP A 126 -13.39 -7.35 -8.08
C ASP A 126 -12.17 -7.20 -9.02
N GLU A 127 -11.42 -8.29 -9.20
CA GLU A 127 -10.21 -8.29 -10.03
C GLU A 127 -10.50 -8.01 -11.51
N ALA A 128 -11.61 -8.53 -12.04
CA ALA A 128 -11.94 -8.36 -13.46
C ALA A 128 -12.26 -6.89 -13.76
N GLN A 129 -12.94 -6.20 -12.84
CA GLN A 129 -13.17 -4.76 -12.94
C GLN A 129 -11.87 -3.95 -12.85
N ALA A 130 -10.94 -4.32 -11.96
CA ALA A 130 -9.62 -3.69 -11.87
C ALA A 130 -8.85 -3.83 -13.20
N ARG A 131 -8.89 -5.03 -13.80
CA ARG A 131 -8.24 -5.31 -15.09
C ARG A 131 -8.90 -4.57 -16.26
N ALA A 132 -10.22 -4.43 -16.23
CA ALA A 132 -10.95 -3.65 -17.23
C ALA A 132 -10.58 -2.16 -17.17
N ASP A 133 -10.46 -1.59 -15.96
CA ASP A 133 -10.01 -0.19 -15.75
C ASP A 133 -8.57 0.00 -16.23
N ALA A 134 -7.65 -0.90 -15.86
CA ALA A 134 -6.27 -0.85 -16.37
C ALA A 134 -6.20 -0.95 -17.90
N ALA A 135 -6.98 -1.84 -18.51
CA ALA A 135 -7.05 -1.95 -19.97
C ALA A 135 -7.61 -0.69 -20.63
N GLN A 136 -8.54 0.01 -19.98
CA GLN A 136 -9.03 1.30 -20.45
C GLN A 136 -7.93 2.38 -20.35
N LEU A 137 -7.24 2.48 -19.22
CA LEU A 137 -6.13 3.43 -19.03
C LEU A 137 -5.02 3.20 -20.07
N ALA A 138 -4.73 1.95 -20.42
CA ALA A 138 -3.80 1.62 -21.48
C ALA A 138 -4.25 2.15 -22.86
N ARG A 139 -5.55 2.07 -23.20
CA ARG A 139 -6.10 2.66 -24.43
C ARG A 139 -6.03 4.19 -24.43
N GLU A 140 -6.03 4.81 -23.26
CA GLU A 140 -5.86 6.25 -23.07
C GLU A 140 -4.38 6.69 -23.10
N GLY A 141 -3.43 5.76 -23.31
CA GLY A 141 -2.00 6.05 -23.44
C GLY A 141 -1.23 6.03 -22.12
N TYR A 142 -1.83 5.56 -21.03
CA TYR A 142 -1.12 5.33 -19.78
C TYR A 142 -0.42 3.98 -19.78
N GLU A 143 0.71 3.90 -19.07
CA GLU A 143 1.18 2.63 -18.54
C GLU A 143 0.42 2.36 -17.25
N SER A 144 -0.24 1.21 -17.15
CA SER A 144 -1.03 0.82 -15.98
C SER A 144 -0.56 -0.51 -15.40
N ASN A 145 -0.81 -0.73 -14.12
CA ASN A 145 -0.59 -2.02 -13.48
C ASN A 145 -1.73 -2.34 -12.50
N VAL A 146 -2.00 -3.63 -12.32
CA VAL A 146 -2.97 -4.15 -11.35
C VAL A 146 -2.25 -5.11 -10.42
N TYR A 147 -2.32 -4.85 -9.12
CA TYR A 147 -1.69 -5.70 -8.11
C TYR A 147 -2.63 -5.98 -6.93
N PRO A 148 -2.54 -7.20 -6.36
CA PRO A 148 -3.33 -7.55 -5.19
C PRO A 148 -2.82 -6.81 -3.96
N VAL A 149 -3.73 -6.35 -3.10
CA VAL A 149 -3.42 -5.80 -1.79
C VAL A 149 -3.96 -6.75 -0.73
N PRO A 150 -3.13 -7.15 0.26
CA PRO A 150 -3.54 -8.11 1.26
C PRO A 150 -4.43 -7.49 2.34
N ALA A 151 -4.16 -6.24 2.74
CA ALA A 151 -4.93 -5.51 3.75
C ALA A 151 -5.78 -4.41 3.14
N TYR A 152 -6.86 -4.04 3.84
CA TYR A 152 -7.74 -2.93 3.50
C TYR A 152 -8.05 -2.19 4.80
N SER A 153 -7.83 -0.88 4.78
CA SER A 153 -8.07 -0.01 5.94
C SER A 153 -9.10 1.05 5.59
N THR A 154 -10.03 1.27 6.49
CA THR A 154 -11.01 2.36 6.43
C THR A 154 -10.51 3.62 7.14
N LEU A 155 -9.23 3.65 7.56
CA LEU A 155 -8.62 4.73 8.34
C LEU A 155 -9.39 5.02 9.65
N GLY A 156 -10.09 4.01 10.19
CA GLY A 156 -10.91 4.13 11.40
C GLY A 156 -12.32 4.71 11.20
N TRP A 157 -12.70 5.12 9.98
CA TRP A 157 -14.04 5.66 9.70
C TRP A 157 -15.17 4.65 9.96
N MET A 158 -14.87 3.35 9.91
CA MET A 158 -15.82 2.27 10.17
C MET A 158 -15.67 1.64 11.55
N ASN A 159 -14.98 2.30 12.50
CA ASN A 159 -14.86 1.80 13.87
C ASN A 159 -16.23 1.58 14.54
N TRP A 160 -17.21 2.44 14.26
CA TRP A 160 -18.60 2.28 14.75
C TRP A 160 -19.30 1.03 14.18
N ALA A 161 -18.82 0.49 13.06
CA ALA A 161 -19.33 -0.69 12.38
C ALA A 161 -18.42 -1.93 12.57
N GLY A 162 -17.52 -1.92 13.56
CA GLY A 162 -16.67 -3.05 13.92
C GLY A 162 -15.22 -2.98 13.43
N GLY A 163 -14.83 -1.88 12.77
CA GLY A 163 -13.46 -1.64 12.32
C GLY A 163 -12.98 -2.59 11.22
N ASP A 164 -11.70 -2.51 10.88
CA ASP A 164 -11.11 -3.31 9.81
C ASP A 164 -10.79 -4.73 10.32
N PRO A 165 -11.30 -5.81 9.69
CA PRO A 165 -11.09 -7.17 10.17
C PRO A 165 -9.69 -7.70 9.80
N LEU A 166 -9.23 -8.70 10.55
CA LEU A 166 -8.18 -9.63 10.12
C LEU A 166 -8.69 -10.45 8.94
N LEU A 167 -7.83 -10.72 7.96
CA LEU A 167 -8.23 -11.38 6.73
C LEU A 167 -7.38 -12.62 6.44
N ASN A 168 -7.98 -13.62 5.77
CA ASN A 168 -7.26 -14.81 5.31
C ASN A 168 -6.07 -14.49 4.39
N THR A 169 -6.07 -13.30 3.77
CA THR A 169 -5.06 -12.78 2.84
C THR A 169 -3.71 -12.43 3.49
N PHE A 170 -3.68 -12.19 4.81
CA PHE A 170 -2.44 -11.87 5.53
C PHE A 170 -2.27 -12.57 6.88
N ILE A 171 -3.33 -13.18 7.45
CA ILE A 171 -3.23 -13.82 8.78
C ILE A 171 -2.15 -14.91 8.85
N GLY A 172 -1.84 -15.52 7.70
CA GLY A 172 -0.82 -16.55 7.55
C GLY A 172 0.62 -16.05 7.36
N TYR A 173 0.87 -14.73 7.34
CA TYR A 173 2.22 -14.18 7.16
C TYR A 173 3.17 -14.58 8.30
N PRO A 174 4.49 -14.58 8.10
CA PRO A 174 5.45 -14.70 9.21
C PRO A 174 5.15 -13.70 10.34
N GLU A 175 5.50 -14.04 11.58
CA GLU A 175 5.15 -13.21 12.76
C GLU A 175 5.60 -11.75 12.62
N GLY A 176 6.85 -11.51 12.22
CA GLY A 176 7.36 -10.15 12.01
C GLY A 176 6.61 -9.40 10.92
N GLU A 177 6.21 -10.07 9.84
CA GLU A 177 5.42 -9.46 8.76
C GLU A 177 3.97 -9.20 9.16
N LEU A 178 3.36 -10.07 9.98
CA LEU A 178 2.05 -9.83 10.55
C LEU A 178 2.07 -8.63 11.52
N ALA A 179 3.11 -8.53 12.36
CA ALA A 179 3.29 -7.41 13.28
C ALA A 179 3.45 -6.09 12.53
N ARG A 180 4.38 -6.08 11.57
CA ARG A 180 4.62 -4.94 10.67
C ARG A 180 3.32 -4.45 10.04
N LEU A 181 2.57 -5.35 9.39
CA LEU A 181 1.32 -4.99 8.71
C LEU A 181 0.26 -4.44 9.67
N ILE A 182 0.04 -5.06 10.84
CA ILE A 182 -0.93 -4.56 11.82
C ILE A 182 -0.53 -3.15 12.31
N PHE A 183 0.76 -2.91 12.56
CA PHE A 183 1.25 -1.60 13.00
C PHE A 183 1.08 -0.53 11.92
N HIS A 184 1.39 -0.86 10.66
CA HIS A 184 1.19 0.03 9.50
C HIS A 184 -0.25 0.51 9.39
N GLU A 185 -1.18 -0.44 9.37
CA GLU A 185 -2.58 -0.12 9.15
C GLU A 185 -3.23 0.60 10.33
N LEU A 186 -2.79 0.32 11.57
CA LEU A 186 -3.21 1.09 12.74
C LEU A 186 -2.60 2.49 12.75
N ALA A 187 -1.37 2.67 12.24
CA ALA A 187 -0.73 3.99 12.16
C ALA A 187 -1.53 4.96 11.29
N HIS A 188 -2.13 4.48 10.20
CA HIS A 188 -3.02 5.30 9.36
C HIS A 188 -4.22 5.92 10.12
N GLN A 189 -4.59 5.37 11.29
CA GLN A 189 -5.65 5.92 12.14
C GLN A 189 -5.14 6.96 13.15
N VAL A 190 -3.83 7.20 13.22
CA VAL A 190 -3.20 8.20 14.10
C VAL A 190 -2.95 9.51 13.36
N VAL A 191 -2.37 9.41 12.15
CA VAL A 191 -2.00 10.57 11.32
C VAL A 191 -2.42 10.31 9.89
N TYR A 192 -3.13 11.27 9.30
CA TYR A 192 -3.50 11.27 7.89
C TYR A 192 -3.52 12.70 7.35
N ALA A 193 -2.74 12.95 6.31
CA ALA A 193 -2.74 14.21 5.59
C ALA A 193 -3.48 14.08 4.25
N LYS A 194 -4.48 14.93 4.04
CA LYS A 194 -5.28 14.92 2.81
C LYS A 194 -4.41 15.27 1.59
N ASN A 195 -4.65 14.60 0.46
CA ASN A 195 -3.92 14.79 -0.80
C ASN A 195 -2.41 14.48 -0.76
N ASP A 196 -1.94 13.72 0.22
CA ASP A 196 -0.52 13.36 0.35
C ASP A 196 -0.28 11.89 0.66
N THR A 197 -0.52 11.03 -0.34
CA THR A 197 -0.24 9.58 -0.25
C THR A 197 1.19 9.29 0.17
N MET A 198 2.19 10.04 -0.31
CA MET A 198 3.59 9.79 0.02
C MET A 198 3.86 9.97 1.52
N PHE A 199 3.35 11.04 2.12
CA PHE A 199 3.47 11.23 3.57
C PHE A 199 2.72 10.16 4.36
N ASN A 200 1.48 9.84 3.98
CA ASN A 200 0.66 8.88 4.72
C ASN A 200 1.28 7.48 4.72
N GLU A 201 1.74 7.00 3.57
CA GLU A 201 2.39 5.69 3.44
C GLU A 201 3.77 5.68 4.10
N SER A 202 4.56 6.77 3.99
CA SER A 202 5.86 6.88 4.67
C SER A 202 5.70 6.92 6.20
N PHE A 203 4.68 7.61 6.72
CA PHE A 203 4.38 7.65 8.16
C PHE A 203 4.07 6.26 8.70
N ALA A 204 3.13 5.56 8.06
CA ALA A 204 2.79 4.19 8.44
C ALA A 204 3.99 3.24 8.31
N THR A 205 4.81 3.41 7.26
CA THR A 205 6.06 2.66 7.05
C THR A 205 7.12 2.92 8.15
N ALA A 206 7.23 4.15 8.64
CA ALA A 206 8.14 4.45 9.76
C ALA A 206 7.64 3.79 11.06
N VAL A 207 6.34 3.89 11.35
CA VAL A 207 5.74 3.26 12.54
C VAL A 207 5.88 1.75 12.51
N GLU A 208 5.64 1.10 11.37
CA GLU A 208 5.77 -0.36 11.27
C GLU A 208 7.23 -0.83 11.45
N ARG A 209 8.22 -0.04 11.01
CA ARG A 209 9.64 -0.40 11.13
C ARG A 209 10.10 -0.29 12.57
N LEU A 210 9.88 0.88 13.17
CA LEU A 210 10.21 1.17 14.56
C LEU A 210 9.46 0.24 15.53
N GLY A 211 8.14 0.06 15.30
CA GLY A 211 7.30 -0.82 16.10
C GLY A 211 7.63 -2.30 15.89
N GLY A 212 7.91 -2.71 14.65
CA GLY A 212 8.30 -4.06 14.29
C GLY A 212 9.63 -4.46 14.92
N GLU A 213 10.64 -3.59 14.89
CA GLU A 213 11.92 -3.81 15.58
C GLU A 213 11.69 -4.02 17.09
N ARG A 214 10.89 -3.15 17.72
CA ARG A 214 10.58 -3.25 19.15
C ARG A 214 9.81 -4.53 19.50
N TRP A 215 8.82 -4.92 18.68
CA TRP A 215 8.10 -6.20 18.84
C TRP A 215 9.05 -7.39 18.77
N LEU A 216 9.90 -7.41 17.74
CA LEU A 216 10.85 -8.49 17.51
C LEU A 216 11.82 -8.61 18.68
N ALA A 217 12.32 -7.49 19.21
CA ALA A 217 13.24 -7.47 20.34
C ALA A 217 12.60 -7.93 21.67
N MET A 218 11.33 -7.59 21.92
CA MET A 218 10.69 -7.80 23.22
C MET A 218 9.84 -9.06 23.32
N GLN A 219 9.21 -9.48 22.22
CA GLN A 219 8.12 -10.46 22.24
C GLN A 219 8.36 -11.67 21.33
N ALA A 220 9.11 -11.49 20.23
CA ALA A 220 9.23 -12.53 19.22
C ALA A 220 10.34 -13.56 19.58
N PRO A 221 10.10 -14.87 19.34
CA PRO A 221 11.12 -15.88 19.50
C PRO A 221 12.27 -15.69 18.48
N GLU A 222 13.44 -16.24 18.79
CA GLU A 222 14.64 -16.17 17.93
C GLU A 222 14.34 -16.59 16.47
N ALA A 223 13.60 -17.69 16.28
CA ALA A 223 13.22 -18.17 14.95
C ALA A 223 12.42 -17.13 14.15
N ALA A 224 11.49 -16.41 14.79
CA ALA A 224 10.71 -15.36 14.14
C ALA A 224 11.56 -14.12 13.80
N ARG A 225 12.54 -13.80 14.65
CA ARG A 225 13.51 -12.73 14.38
C ARG A 225 14.37 -13.03 13.16
N GLN A 226 14.89 -14.25 13.07
CA GLN A 226 15.70 -14.70 11.93
C GLN A 226 14.88 -14.73 10.63
N GLU A 227 13.67 -15.31 10.66
CA GLU A 227 12.78 -15.35 9.50
C GLU A 227 12.44 -13.93 9.00
N TYR A 228 12.17 -12.99 9.93
CA TYR A 228 11.93 -11.59 9.56
C TYR A 228 13.17 -10.90 9.00
N ALA A 229 14.35 -11.12 9.59
CA ALA A 229 15.60 -10.53 9.12
C ALA A 229 15.89 -10.94 7.66
N GLU A 230 15.72 -12.21 7.32
CA GLU A 230 15.85 -12.69 5.95
C GLU A 230 14.80 -12.06 5.02
N PHE A 231 13.54 -12.01 5.45
CA PHE A 231 12.46 -11.42 4.67
C PHE A 231 12.73 -9.93 4.38
N ASN A 232 13.07 -9.18 5.43
CA ASN A 232 13.36 -7.76 5.34
C ASN A 232 14.62 -7.49 4.50
N GLY A 233 15.66 -8.33 4.61
CA GLY A 233 16.87 -8.24 3.79
C GLY A 233 16.56 -8.30 2.30
N ARG A 234 15.76 -9.28 1.86
CA ARG A 234 15.29 -9.39 0.47
C ARG A 234 14.46 -8.18 0.04
N ARG A 235 13.53 -7.75 0.89
CA ARG A 235 12.69 -6.56 0.65
C ARG A 235 13.55 -5.32 0.42
N ASN A 236 14.55 -5.09 1.25
CA ASN A 236 15.41 -3.92 1.17
C ASN A 236 16.27 -3.94 -0.10
N GLN A 237 16.84 -5.08 -0.47
CA GLN A 237 17.59 -5.24 -1.73
C GLN A 237 16.72 -4.97 -2.95
N PHE A 238 15.48 -5.49 -2.96
CA PHE A 238 14.53 -5.24 -4.04
C PHE A 238 14.12 -3.76 -4.11
N ARG A 239 13.79 -3.14 -2.98
CA ARG A 239 13.44 -1.71 -2.89
C ARG A 239 14.57 -0.82 -3.39
N ALA A 240 15.81 -1.13 -3.02
CA ALA A 240 16.98 -0.40 -3.49
C ALA A 240 17.13 -0.47 -5.02
N LEU A 241 16.96 -1.66 -5.62
CA LEU A 241 16.98 -1.86 -7.06
C LEU A 241 15.87 -1.08 -7.77
N ALA A 242 14.64 -1.13 -7.25
CA ALA A 242 13.49 -0.42 -7.80
C ALA A 242 13.68 1.11 -7.72
N LEU A 243 14.18 1.62 -6.59
CA LEU A 243 14.47 3.04 -6.38
C LEU A 243 15.56 3.55 -7.32
N ALA A 244 16.65 2.80 -7.48
CA ALA A 244 17.72 3.15 -8.42
C ALA A 244 17.21 3.22 -9.87
N THR A 245 16.36 2.25 -10.25
CA THR A 245 15.71 2.23 -11.57
C THR A 245 14.80 3.44 -11.76
N ARG A 246 13.96 3.76 -10.77
CA ARG A 246 13.09 4.93 -10.80
C ARG A 246 13.88 6.22 -11.03
N LYS A 247 14.94 6.45 -10.25
CA LYS A 247 15.80 7.65 -10.39
C LYS A 247 16.43 7.75 -11.78
N ARG A 248 16.85 6.60 -12.35
CA ARG A 248 17.35 6.54 -13.73
C ARG A 248 16.27 6.92 -14.74
N LEU A 249 15.04 6.42 -14.59
CA LEU A 249 13.91 6.76 -15.46
C LEU A 249 13.54 8.25 -15.37
N GLU A 250 13.49 8.82 -14.16
CA GLU A 250 13.25 10.26 -13.96
C GLU A 250 14.27 11.11 -14.71
N LYS A 251 15.56 10.75 -14.61
CA LYS A 251 16.63 11.42 -15.34
C LYS A 251 16.49 11.29 -16.85
N ILE A 252 16.21 10.08 -17.35
CA ILE A 252 15.98 9.84 -18.80
C ILE A 252 14.84 10.71 -19.33
N TYR A 253 13.75 10.83 -18.56
CA TYR A 253 12.57 11.59 -18.99
C TYR A 253 12.77 13.11 -18.95
N ALA A 254 13.60 13.60 -18.04
CA ALA A 254 13.98 15.01 -17.96
C ALA A 254 14.98 15.39 -19.06
N ASP A 255 15.98 14.55 -19.32
CA ASP A 255 17.16 14.92 -20.11
C ASP A 255 17.05 14.52 -21.60
N THR A 256 16.18 13.56 -21.95
CA THR A 256 16.17 12.95 -23.29
C THR A 256 14.79 13.06 -23.94
N GLY A 257 14.75 13.38 -25.24
CA GLY A 257 13.54 13.40 -26.06
C GLY A 257 13.61 12.45 -27.26
N GLY A 258 12.50 12.32 -27.98
CA GLY A 258 12.41 11.54 -29.22
C GLY A 258 12.70 10.04 -29.06
N PRO A 259 13.07 9.34 -30.16
CA PRO A 259 13.30 7.88 -30.15
C PRO A 259 14.38 7.42 -29.17
N GLU A 260 15.34 8.28 -28.83
CA GLU A 260 16.40 7.95 -27.89
C GLU A 260 15.86 7.75 -26.46
N ARG A 261 14.83 8.52 -26.07
CA ARG A 261 14.16 8.34 -24.77
C ARG A 261 13.54 6.94 -24.66
N ASP A 262 12.93 6.43 -25.73
CA ASP A 262 12.38 5.08 -25.77
C ASP A 262 13.47 4.02 -25.62
N ARG A 263 14.57 4.16 -26.36
CA ARG A 263 15.71 3.25 -26.29
C ARG A 263 16.26 3.16 -24.86
N LEU A 264 16.53 4.32 -24.24
CA LEU A 264 17.07 4.40 -22.88
C LEU A 264 16.08 3.89 -21.83
N LYS A 265 14.77 4.15 -22.00
CA LYS A 265 13.73 3.58 -21.14
C LYS A 265 13.75 2.04 -21.19
N GLN A 266 13.73 1.46 -22.39
CA GLN A 266 13.73 0.01 -22.55
C GLN A 266 15.01 -0.64 -21.99
N GLU A 267 16.15 0.03 -22.16
CA GLU A 267 17.41 -0.37 -21.53
C GLU A 267 17.30 -0.36 -20.00
N ALA A 268 16.80 0.71 -19.38
CA ALA A 268 16.64 0.78 -17.93
C ALA A 268 15.71 -0.32 -17.39
N LEU A 269 14.61 -0.63 -18.09
CA LEU A 269 13.69 -1.71 -17.72
C LEU A 269 14.29 -3.10 -17.91
N ARG A 270 15.14 -3.31 -18.92
CA ARG A 270 15.88 -4.56 -19.10
C ARG A 270 16.92 -4.75 -17.99
N ASP A 271 17.65 -3.70 -17.66
CA ASP A 271 18.66 -3.73 -16.61
C ASP A 271 18.03 -3.97 -15.23
N PHE A 272 16.83 -3.42 -14.97
CA PHE A 272 16.05 -3.75 -13.78
C PHE A 272 15.72 -5.24 -13.68
N ARG A 273 15.23 -5.86 -14.77
CA ARG A 273 14.93 -7.30 -14.81
C ARG A 273 16.19 -8.14 -14.61
N ALA A 274 17.30 -7.76 -15.23
CA ALA A 274 18.58 -8.45 -15.07
C ALA A 274 19.14 -8.31 -13.64
N GLY A 275 19.02 -7.12 -13.04
CA GLY A 275 19.38 -6.87 -11.65
C GLY A 275 18.54 -7.71 -10.67
N TYR A 276 17.24 -7.81 -10.93
CA TYR A 276 16.35 -8.65 -10.13
C TYR A 276 16.72 -10.13 -10.24
N ALA A 277 17.00 -10.63 -11.45
CA ALA A 277 17.41 -12.03 -11.63
C ALA A 277 18.64 -12.37 -10.76
N LYS A 278 19.66 -11.48 -10.72
CA LYS A 278 20.84 -11.64 -9.85
C LYS A 278 20.48 -11.67 -8.36
N LEU A 279 19.61 -10.75 -7.91
CA LEU A 279 19.13 -10.76 -6.52
C LEU A 279 18.41 -12.06 -6.20
N ARG A 280 17.47 -12.47 -7.06
CA ARG A 280 16.66 -13.67 -6.91
C ARG A 280 17.53 -14.93 -6.79
N ASP A 281 18.57 -15.05 -7.62
CA ASP A 281 19.51 -16.17 -7.57
C ASP A 281 20.33 -16.17 -6.27
N SER A 282 20.65 -15.00 -5.72
CA SER A 282 21.39 -14.87 -4.46
C SER A 282 20.58 -15.20 -3.21
N TRP A 283 19.25 -15.15 -3.27
CA TRP A 283 18.39 -15.34 -2.11
C TRP A 283 18.25 -16.80 -1.66
N GLY A 284 18.48 -17.76 -2.55
CA GLY A 284 18.33 -19.19 -2.28
C GLY A 284 16.92 -19.61 -1.83
N GLY A 285 16.72 -20.89 -1.51
CA GLY A 285 15.45 -21.39 -1.00
C GLY A 285 14.37 -21.64 -2.06
N ASP A 286 13.13 -21.87 -1.60
CA ASP A 286 11.99 -22.25 -2.45
C ASP A 286 11.60 -21.12 -3.43
N PRO A 287 11.69 -21.35 -4.75
CA PRO A 287 11.26 -20.39 -5.78
C PRO A 287 9.84 -19.84 -5.58
N ALA A 288 8.93 -20.61 -4.99
CA ALA A 288 7.55 -20.17 -4.75
C ALA A 288 7.48 -18.95 -3.83
N ARG A 289 8.47 -18.76 -2.94
CA ARG A 289 8.56 -17.60 -2.03
C ARG A 289 8.78 -16.28 -2.78
N PHE A 290 9.31 -16.33 -3.99
CA PHE A 290 9.65 -15.15 -4.79
C PHE A 290 8.59 -14.80 -5.83
N ARG A 291 7.52 -15.60 -5.93
CA ARG A 291 6.49 -15.43 -6.97
C ARG A 291 5.87 -14.03 -7.00
N GLY A 292 5.72 -13.39 -5.84
CA GLY A 292 5.23 -12.00 -5.76
C GLY A 292 6.19 -11.00 -6.43
N TYR A 293 7.49 -11.13 -6.17
CA TYR A 293 8.52 -10.32 -6.82
C TYR A 293 8.62 -10.65 -8.32
N ASP A 294 8.56 -11.93 -8.70
CA ASP A 294 8.61 -12.36 -10.11
C ASP A 294 7.47 -11.70 -10.92
N LEU A 295 6.24 -11.74 -10.40
CA LEU A 295 5.07 -11.13 -11.05
C LEU A 295 5.18 -9.60 -11.11
N TYR A 296 5.71 -8.96 -10.07
CA TYR A 296 5.96 -7.51 -10.10
C TYR A 296 6.95 -7.16 -11.22
N VAL A 297 8.07 -7.88 -11.29
CA VAL A 297 9.18 -7.57 -12.20
C VAL A 297 8.81 -7.84 -13.65
N GLU A 298 8.09 -8.93 -13.90
CA GLU A 298 7.50 -9.24 -15.21
C GLU A 298 6.69 -8.06 -15.74
N ARG A 299 5.83 -7.48 -14.88
CA ARG A 299 4.88 -6.41 -15.21
C ARG A 299 5.39 -4.99 -14.93
N ALA A 300 6.66 -4.83 -14.56
CA ALA A 300 7.19 -3.54 -14.15
C ALA A 300 7.16 -2.52 -15.30
N ASN A 301 6.54 -1.38 -15.02
CA ASN A 301 6.43 -0.22 -15.90
C ASN A 301 6.46 1.07 -15.05
N ASN A 302 6.24 2.23 -15.66
CA ASN A 302 6.29 3.51 -14.93
C ASN A 302 5.31 3.56 -13.75
N ALA A 303 4.12 2.99 -13.88
CA ALA A 303 3.14 2.96 -12.79
C ALA A 303 3.62 2.09 -11.62
N SER A 304 4.32 0.98 -11.89
CA SER A 304 4.93 0.15 -10.85
C SER A 304 5.99 0.94 -10.04
N PHE A 305 6.91 1.64 -10.71
CA PHE A 305 7.91 2.48 -10.04
C PHE A 305 7.31 3.73 -9.38
N GLY A 306 6.18 4.21 -9.90
CA GLY A 306 5.32 5.21 -9.27
C GLY A 306 4.82 4.75 -7.92
N ALA A 307 4.21 3.55 -7.88
CA ALA A 307 3.58 2.99 -6.68
C ALA A 307 4.60 2.68 -5.58
N GLN A 308 5.78 2.17 -5.95
CA GLN A 308 6.82 1.83 -4.98
C GLN A 308 7.35 3.06 -4.22
N ALA A 309 7.45 4.22 -4.86
CA ALA A 309 8.04 5.41 -4.25
C ALA A 309 7.19 6.01 -3.11
N ALA A 310 5.87 5.79 -3.13
CA ALA A 310 4.98 6.32 -2.11
C ALA A 310 5.35 5.86 -0.70
N TYR A 311 5.95 4.67 -0.55
CA TYR A 311 6.18 4.02 0.74
C TYR A 311 7.48 4.43 1.44
N ASP A 312 8.51 4.86 0.72
CA ASP A 312 9.87 4.93 1.29
C ASP A 312 10.48 6.35 1.31
N GLU A 313 10.00 7.30 0.51
CA GLU A 313 10.72 8.56 0.27
C GLU A 313 10.90 9.44 1.52
N LEU A 314 9.91 9.48 2.42
CA LEU A 314 9.96 10.33 3.62
C LEU A 314 10.28 9.55 4.91
N VAL A 315 10.46 8.23 4.81
CA VAL A 315 10.70 7.37 5.98
C VAL A 315 11.95 7.77 6.76
N PRO A 316 13.12 8.07 6.15
CA PRO A 316 14.30 8.48 6.90
C PRO A 316 14.05 9.73 7.77
N GLY A 317 13.29 10.70 7.25
CA GLY A 317 12.93 11.90 8.00
C GLY A 317 12.00 11.62 9.18
N LEU A 318 11.08 10.66 9.04
CA LEU A 318 10.17 10.24 10.09
C LEU A 318 10.86 9.40 11.17
N GLU A 319 11.78 8.52 10.80
CA GLU A 319 12.60 7.75 11.75
C GLU A 319 13.54 8.69 12.53
N ALA A 320 14.19 9.65 11.86
CA ALA A 320 14.98 10.69 12.52
C ALA A 320 14.13 11.61 13.42
N LEU A 321 12.87 11.89 13.04
CA LEU A 321 11.94 12.61 13.91
C LEU A 321 11.64 11.83 15.19
N PHE A 322 11.46 10.51 15.12
CA PHE A 322 11.25 9.67 16.30
C PHE A 322 12.44 9.73 17.26
N GLU A 323 13.67 9.69 16.73
CA GLU A 323 14.89 9.87 17.51
C GLU A 323 14.97 11.25 18.17
N ARG A 324 14.68 12.31 17.40
CA ARG A 324 14.64 13.70 17.91
C ARG A 324 13.60 13.89 19.01
N GLU A 325 12.47 13.19 18.93
CA GLU A 325 11.43 13.20 19.95
C GLU A 325 11.75 12.28 21.15
N GLY A 326 12.98 11.78 21.24
CA GLY A 326 13.48 11.01 22.38
C GLY A 326 12.97 9.58 22.41
N ARG A 327 12.62 9.01 21.25
CA ARG A 327 12.01 7.68 21.12
C ARG A 327 10.69 7.52 21.91
N ASP A 328 10.00 8.64 22.12
CA ASP A 328 8.69 8.67 22.77
C ASP A 328 7.58 8.67 21.71
N TRP A 329 6.72 7.65 21.74
CA TRP A 329 5.66 7.47 20.74
C TRP A 329 4.64 8.59 20.72
N GLN A 330 4.25 9.11 21.90
CA GLN A 330 3.25 10.16 21.97
C GLN A 330 3.79 11.47 21.38
N ARG A 331 5.01 11.86 21.77
CA ARG A 331 5.69 13.04 21.22
C ARG A 331 5.91 12.93 19.72
N PHE A 332 6.33 11.75 19.25
CA PHE A 332 6.49 11.46 17.83
C PHE A 332 5.17 11.61 17.05
N TYR A 333 4.08 11.04 17.54
CA TYR A 333 2.77 11.18 16.91
C TYR A 333 2.29 12.62 16.90
N ASP A 334 2.48 13.37 17.98
CA ASP A 334 2.10 14.78 18.03
C ASP A 334 2.96 15.64 17.10
N ALA A 335 4.25 15.31 16.91
CA ALA A 335 5.10 15.93 15.91
C ALA A 335 4.66 15.60 14.48
N ALA A 336 4.32 14.33 14.20
CA ALA A 336 3.83 13.91 12.90
C ALA A 336 2.47 14.55 12.55
N LYS A 337 1.56 14.75 13.52
CA LYS A 337 0.31 15.51 13.33
C LYS A 337 0.58 16.96 12.95
N ARG A 338 1.50 17.64 13.65
CA ARG A 338 1.91 19.01 13.29
C ARG A 338 2.45 19.10 11.87
N LEU A 339 3.23 18.11 11.44
CA LEU A 339 3.71 18.01 10.06
C LEU A 339 2.56 17.80 9.06
N ALA A 340 1.57 16.95 9.41
CA ALA A 340 0.41 16.67 8.57
C ALA A 340 -0.45 17.92 8.29
N ASP A 341 -0.46 18.90 9.21
CA ASP A 341 -1.18 20.16 9.06
C ASP A 341 -0.47 21.18 8.15
N LEU A 342 0.83 20.98 7.86
CA LEU A 342 1.59 21.86 6.98
C LEU A 342 1.19 21.68 5.49
N PRO A 343 1.41 22.72 4.65
CA PRO A 343 1.38 22.56 3.20
C PRO A 343 2.29 21.41 2.75
N LYS A 344 1.85 20.63 1.76
CA LYS A 344 2.55 19.43 1.28
C LYS A 344 4.03 19.67 1.00
N GLU A 345 4.36 20.70 0.22
CA GLU A 345 5.75 21.00 -0.17
C GLU A 345 6.63 21.36 1.03
N GLU A 346 6.10 22.12 1.99
CA GLU A 346 6.81 22.48 3.22
C GLU A 346 7.06 21.25 4.09
N ARG A 347 6.04 20.40 4.26
CA ARG A 347 6.14 19.13 4.98
C ARG A 347 7.22 18.22 4.40
N HIS A 348 7.22 18.04 3.08
CA HIS A 348 8.18 17.20 2.38
C HIS A 348 9.60 17.73 2.53
N LYS A 349 9.77 19.05 2.37
CA LYS A 349 11.07 19.71 2.56
C LYS A 349 11.61 19.48 3.98
N LEU A 350 10.80 19.74 5.01
CA LEU A 350 11.22 19.56 6.40
C LEU A 350 11.60 18.12 6.70
N LEU A 351 10.82 17.14 6.24
CA LEU A 351 11.16 15.72 6.45
C LEU A 351 12.45 15.32 5.73
N LYS A 352 12.70 15.84 4.53
CA LYS A 352 13.96 15.59 3.81
C LYS A 352 15.15 16.23 4.52
N GLU A 353 14.99 17.42 5.09
CA GLU A 353 16.01 18.09 5.90
C GLU A 353 16.30 17.33 7.20
N ILE A 354 15.25 16.90 7.93
CA ILE A 354 15.40 16.10 9.15
C ILE A 354 16.11 14.78 8.87
N GLY A 355 15.77 14.09 7.77
CA GLY A 355 16.38 12.81 7.42
C GLY A 355 17.80 12.91 6.85
N SER A 356 18.30 14.12 6.59
CA SER A 356 19.66 14.37 6.09
C SER A 356 20.60 14.93 7.17
N ALA A 357 20.07 15.28 8.34
CA ALA A 357 20.79 15.74 9.52
C ALA A 357 21.24 14.56 10.37
#